data_AF-A0A317UCG6-F1
#
_entry.id   AF-A0A317UCG6-F1
#
_cell.length_a   1.000
_cell.length_b   1.000
_cell.length_c   1.000
_cell.angle_alpha   90.00
_cell.angle_beta   90.00
_cell.angle_gamma   90.00
#
_symmetry.space_group_name_H-M   'P 1'
#
loop_
_entity.id
_entity.type
_entity.pdbx_description
1 polymer ?
#
loop_
_entity_poly.entity_id
_entity_poly.type
_entity_poly.pdbx_seq_one_letter_code
_entity_poly.pdbx_strand_id
1 'polypeptide(L)'
;MSMDYSGTPGEYIYSHNATGKSASGIIANGSTSERDLGAQRSAGGADRQAGDQGGHLIADRFGGRNDPTNLDAQAANVNQKDQANVERNVANLAANPNNTVSMNVSNFNSVGERPDATMINVGVQDNTTGAIDEQHISFQNASHEMQQSWNDTANQADQTVDSSQNAGMTDEQIDIANDLCGAEDDVDDRLGSGWEHTDFDTSFLDAGITESEAPASAEVSSGESEGASEGVGEDNSGEGGSGGEDDGLGE
;
A
#
# COMPACT_ATOMS: atom_id res chain seq x y z
N MET A 1 1.95 11.84 -15.30
CA MET A 1 2.95 12.84 -14.90
C MET A 1 4.20 12.08 -14.54
N SER A 2 5.38 12.47 -15.01
CA SER A 2 6.62 11.79 -14.64
C SER A 2 6.89 12.00 -13.15
N MET A 3 7.28 10.94 -12.44
CA MET A 3 7.69 11.01 -11.04
C MET A 3 8.98 11.82 -10.87
N ASP A 4 9.13 12.47 -9.72
CA ASP A 4 10.37 13.14 -9.32
C ASP A 4 11.20 12.20 -8.44
N TYR A 5 12.42 11.89 -8.88
CA TYR A 5 13.38 11.02 -8.18
C TYR A 5 14.52 11.80 -7.51
N SER A 6 14.48 13.14 -7.54
CA SER A 6 15.57 14.01 -7.07
C SER A 6 15.37 14.59 -5.67
N GLY A 7 14.24 14.25 -5.03
CA GLY A 7 13.91 14.72 -3.68
C GLY A 7 14.78 14.11 -2.57
N THR A 8 14.63 14.63 -1.36
CA THR A 8 15.32 14.10 -0.17
C THR A 8 14.45 12.98 0.44
N PRO A 9 14.98 11.76 0.66
CA PRO A 9 14.24 10.68 1.32
C PRO A 9 13.67 11.11 2.68
N GLY A 10 12.38 10.85 2.90
CA GLY A 10 11.68 11.22 4.14
C GLY A 10 11.19 12.67 4.19
N GLU A 11 11.47 13.49 3.17
CA GLU A 11 10.88 14.82 3.02
C GLU A 11 9.70 14.79 2.06
N TYR A 12 8.54 15.21 2.57
CA TYR A 12 7.28 15.17 1.83
C TYR A 12 6.68 16.55 1.65
N ILE A 13 6.17 16.78 0.44
CA ILE A 13 5.37 17.96 0.09
C ILE A 13 3.91 17.59 0.31
N TYR A 14 3.22 18.38 1.13
CA TYR A 14 1.79 18.25 1.39
C TYR A 14 1.05 19.40 0.74
N SER A 15 -0.06 19.11 0.08
CA SER A 15 -0.96 20.11 -0.47
C SER A 15 -2.41 19.77 -0.19
N HIS A 16 -3.23 20.81 -0.09
CA HIS A 16 -4.66 20.71 0.07
C HIS A 16 -5.30 21.75 -0.84
N ASN A 17 -6.21 21.32 -1.69
CA ASN A 17 -6.97 22.17 -2.60
C ASN A 17 -8.47 21.83 -2.50
N ALA A 18 -9.29 22.48 -3.32
CA ALA A 18 -10.74 22.28 -3.32
C ALA A 18 -11.18 20.84 -3.65
N THR A 19 -10.32 20.06 -4.30
CA THR A 19 -10.58 18.67 -4.71
C THR A 19 -9.97 17.64 -3.77
N GLY A 20 -9.36 18.06 -2.65
CA GLY A 20 -8.82 17.17 -1.63
C GLY A 20 -7.34 17.38 -1.32
N LYS A 21 -6.76 16.41 -0.63
CA LYS A 21 -5.38 16.44 -0.14
C LYS A 21 -4.47 15.58 -0.99
N SER A 22 -3.20 15.96 -1.08
CA SER A 22 -2.17 15.12 -1.67
C SER A 22 -0.85 15.28 -0.95
N ALA A 23 -0.05 14.22 -1.00
CA ALA A 23 1.30 14.19 -0.48
C ALA A 23 2.24 13.49 -1.45
N SER A 24 3.47 13.98 -1.60
CA SER A 24 4.48 13.35 -2.46
C SER A 24 5.90 13.53 -1.96
N GLY A 25 6.77 12.57 -2.28
CA GLY A 25 8.20 12.67 -2.03
C GLY A 25 8.92 11.34 -2.24
N ILE A 26 10.20 11.32 -1.87
CA ILE A 26 11.02 10.11 -1.89
C ILE A 26 10.83 9.37 -0.57
N ILE A 27 10.50 8.09 -0.67
CA ILE A 27 10.24 7.23 0.48
C ILE A 27 11.53 6.95 1.24
N ALA A 28 11.45 7.10 2.56
CA ALA A 28 12.44 6.57 3.50
C ALA A 28 11.74 5.66 4.51
N ASN A 29 12.32 4.49 4.80
CA ASN A 29 11.82 3.64 5.88
C ASN A 29 12.28 4.18 7.24
N GLY A 30 11.35 4.34 8.18
CA GLY A 30 11.62 4.77 9.54
C GLY A 30 10.49 5.64 10.07
N SER A 31 9.91 5.26 11.21
CA SER A 31 8.93 6.11 11.90
C SER A 31 9.62 7.29 12.55
N THR A 32 9.03 8.47 12.40
CA THR A 32 9.60 9.73 12.90
C THR A 32 8.70 10.44 13.90
N SER A 33 7.51 9.91 14.25
CA SER A 33 6.53 10.66 15.04
C SER A 33 5.62 9.83 15.95
N GLU A 34 5.22 10.44 17.08
CA GLU A 34 4.18 9.90 17.95
C GLU A 34 2.79 10.06 17.34
N ARG A 35 1.92 9.07 17.51
CA ARG A 35 0.54 9.10 16.99
C ARG A 35 -0.28 10.20 17.65
N ASP A 36 -0.91 11.06 16.84
CA ASP A 36 -1.97 11.97 17.30
C ASP A 36 -3.34 11.30 17.16
N LEU A 37 -3.86 10.79 18.28
CA LEU A 37 -5.18 10.16 18.34
C LEU A 37 -6.33 11.17 18.18
N GLY A 38 -6.10 12.43 18.54
CA GLY A 38 -7.08 13.50 18.37
C GLY A 38 -7.28 13.81 16.89
N ALA A 39 -6.18 14.08 16.18
CA ALA A 39 -6.20 14.34 14.74
C ALA A 39 -6.82 13.17 13.95
N GLN A 40 -6.47 11.92 14.29
CA GLN A 40 -7.05 10.73 13.66
C GLN A 40 -8.56 10.60 13.88
N ARG A 41 -9.09 11.04 15.03
CA ARG A 41 -10.54 11.02 15.33
C ARG A 41 -11.30 12.19 14.72
N SER A 42 -10.60 13.28 14.43
CA SER A 42 -11.19 14.48 13.81
C SER A 42 -11.08 14.51 12.29
N ALA A 43 -10.27 13.64 11.69
CA ALA A 43 -10.15 13.52 10.24
C ALA A 43 -11.51 13.30 9.56
N GLY A 44 -11.74 14.03 8.46
CA GLY A 44 -13.01 14.08 7.71
C GLY A 44 -14.13 14.89 8.34
N GLY A 45 -13.90 15.50 9.51
CA GLY A 45 -14.83 16.46 10.10
C GLY A 45 -16.26 15.95 10.25
N ALA A 46 -17.21 16.75 9.79
CA ALA A 46 -18.64 16.42 9.84
C ALA A 46 -19.05 15.33 8.82
N ASP A 47 -18.25 15.14 7.76
CA ASP A 47 -18.53 14.20 6.67
C ASP A 47 -17.97 12.80 6.94
N ARG A 48 -17.20 12.63 8.03
CA ARG A 48 -16.70 11.33 8.49
C ARG A 48 -17.85 10.35 8.71
N GLN A 49 -17.74 9.15 8.17
CA GLN A 49 -18.71 8.08 8.36
C GLN A 49 -18.37 7.20 9.56
N ALA A 50 -19.38 6.50 10.06
CA ALA A 50 -19.21 5.52 11.13
C ALA A 50 -18.26 4.40 10.69
N GLY A 51 -17.24 4.12 11.50
CA GLY A 51 -16.22 3.11 11.17
C GLY A 51 -15.02 3.64 10.39
N ASP A 52 -15.06 4.88 9.89
CA ASP A 52 -13.89 5.50 9.29
C ASP A 52 -12.75 5.66 10.32
N GLN A 53 -11.53 5.60 9.83
CA GLN A 53 -10.29 5.87 10.55
C GLN A 53 -9.67 7.18 10.02
N GLY A 54 -8.72 7.74 10.78
CA GLY A 54 -7.85 8.80 10.25
C GLY A 54 -6.73 8.15 9.47
N GLY A 55 -6.96 7.89 8.18
CA GLY A 55 -5.99 7.29 7.27
C GLY A 55 -4.92 8.30 6.89
N HIS A 56 -3.67 7.84 6.83
CA HIS A 56 -2.54 8.67 6.42
C HIS A 56 -2.47 8.79 4.90
N LEU A 57 -2.02 9.94 4.37
CA LEU A 57 -1.60 9.99 2.96
C LEU A 57 -0.21 9.37 2.79
N ILE A 58 0.74 9.79 3.62
CA ILE A 58 2.05 9.14 3.78
C ILE A 58 2.05 8.45 5.14
N ALA A 59 2.22 7.14 5.16
CA ALA A 59 2.24 6.36 6.38
C ALA A 59 3.31 6.80 7.37
N ASP A 60 3.01 6.62 8.67
CA ASP A 60 3.95 6.85 9.76
C ASP A 60 5.27 6.06 9.59
N ARG A 61 5.20 4.85 9.02
CA ARG A 61 6.39 4.02 8.75
C ARG A 61 7.38 4.66 7.76
N PHE A 62 6.92 5.64 6.99
CA PHE A 62 7.73 6.42 6.06
C PHE A 62 8.13 7.79 6.63
N GLY A 63 7.80 8.07 7.89
CA GLY A 63 7.99 9.38 8.49
C GLY A 63 6.92 10.41 8.11
N GLY A 64 5.75 9.94 7.66
CA GLY A 64 4.62 10.82 7.40
C GLY A 64 4.15 11.54 8.66
N ARG A 65 3.77 12.82 8.53
CA ARG A 65 3.33 13.65 9.66
C ARG A 65 2.07 13.10 10.32
N ASN A 66 1.97 13.25 11.64
CA ASN A 66 0.79 12.85 12.42
C ASN A 66 -0.21 14.00 12.63
N ASP A 67 -0.24 15.00 11.75
CA ASP A 67 -1.12 16.17 11.83
C ASP A 67 -2.22 16.17 10.74
N PRO A 68 -3.25 17.03 10.83
CA PRO A 68 -4.38 17.04 9.90
C PRO A 68 -4.05 17.23 8.41
N THR A 69 -2.85 17.71 8.07
CA THR A 69 -2.40 17.86 6.67
C THR A 69 -2.11 16.53 5.99
N ASN A 70 -1.85 15.48 6.78
CA ASN A 70 -1.53 14.13 6.30
C ASN A 70 -2.61 13.10 6.68
N LEU A 71 -3.78 13.54 7.15
CA LEU A 71 -4.84 12.66 7.64
C LEU A 71 -6.18 12.98 6.98
N ASP A 72 -6.88 11.96 6.49
CA ASP A 72 -8.28 12.05 6.04
C ASP A 72 -9.14 10.91 6.60
N ALA A 73 -10.45 11.09 6.56
CA ALA A 73 -11.37 10.01 6.90
C ALA A 73 -11.31 8.91 5.83
N GLN A 74 -10.99 7.70 6.26
CA GLN A 74 -10.82 6.56 5.37
C GLN A 74 -11.51 5.33 5.92
N ALA A 75 -12.22 4.60 5.06
CA ALA A 75 -12.87 3.36 5.42
C ALA A 75 -11.84 2.36 5.98
N ALA A 76 -12.18 1.68 7.08
CA ALA A 76 -11.22 0.87 7.83
C ALA A 76 -10.55 -0.24 7.00
N ASN A 77 -11.29 -0.85 6.06
CA ASN A 77 -10.78 -1.84 5.12
C ASN A 77 -9.78 -1.22 4.12
N VAL A 78 -10.08 -0.03 3.60
CA VAL A 78 -9.18 0.68 2.67
C VAL A 78 -7.88 1.04 3.40
N ASN A 79 -7.97 1.57 4.61
CA ASN A 79 -6.81 1.95 5.41
C ASN A 79 -5.95 0.74 5.82
N GLN A 80 -6.56 -0.31 6.39
CA GLN A 80 -5.82 -1.41 7.01
C GLN A 80 -5.46 -2.56 6.08
N LYS A 81 -6.10 -2.64 4.90
CA LYS A 81 -5.82 -3.69 3.92
C LYS A 81 -5.28 -3.07 2.65
N ASP A 82 -6.12 -2.32 1.93
CA ASP A 82 -5.84 -1.94 0.54
C ASP A 82 -4.60 -1.03 0.47
N GLN A 83 -4.63 0.09 1.18
CA GLN A 83 -3.49 1.01 1.25
C GLN A 83 -2.32 0.44 2.05
N ALA A 84 -2.56 -0.22 3.18
CA ALA A 84 -1.50 -0.83 3.99
C ALA A 84 -0.69 -1.89 3.22
N ASN A 85 -1.29 -2.59 2.26
CA ASN A 85 -0.60 -3.54 1.40
C ASN A 85 0.31 -2.83 0.39
N VAL A 86 -0.17 -1.76 -0.25
CA VAL A 86 0.67 -0.91 -1.12
C VAL A 86 1.87 -0.38 -0.34
N GLU A 87 1.64 0.15 0.86
CA GLU A 87 2.70 0.66 1.73
C GLU A 87 3.68 -0.43 2.19
N ARG A 88 3.25 -1.69 2.29
CA ARG A 88 4.17 -2.80 2.59
C ARG A 88 5.07 -3.11 1.40
N ASN A 89 4.53 -3.11 0.19
CA ASN A 89 5.32 -3.33 -1.03
C ASN A 89 6.31 -2.18 -1.26
N VAL A 90 5.85 -0.94 -1.11
CA VAL A 90 6.70 0.26 -1.17
C VAL A 90 7.84 0.19 -0.14
N ALA A 91 7.55 -0.24 1.10
CA ALA A 91 8.58 -0.39 2.12
C ALA A 91 9.64 -1.44 1.74
N ASN A 92 9.25 -2.56 1.12
CA ASN A 92 10.17 -3.58 0.64
C ASN A 92 11.06 -3.03 -0.50
N LEU A 93 10.47 -2.28 -1.44
CA LEU A 93 11.21 -1.64 -2.54
C LEU A 93 12.22 -0.62 -2.02
N ALA A 94 11.83 0.20 -1.03
CA ALA A 94 12.68 1.20 -0.40
C ALA A 94 13.74 0.63 0.55
N ALA A 95 13.63 -0.65 0.91
CA ALA A 95 14.67 -1.34 1.69
C ALA A 95 15.89 -1.73 0.84
N ASN A 96 15.75 -1.78 -0.50
CA ASN A 96 16.87 -1.98 -1.40
C ASN A 96 17.67 -0.67 -1.57
N PRO A 97 18.96 -0.62 -1.18
CA PRO A 97 19.77 0.60 -1.27
C PRO A 97 20.04 1.06 -2.70
N ASN A 98 19.83 0.19 -3.69
CA ASN A 98 19.97 0.55 -5.10
C ASN A 98 18.71 1.21 -5.66
N ASN A 99 17.59 1.23 -4.90
CA ASN A 99 16.35 1.80 -5.37
C ASN A 99 16.13 3.22 -4.82
N THR A 100 15.65 4.11 -5.69
CA THR A 100 15.00 5.36 -5.30
C THR A 100 13.51 5.20 -5.53
N VAL A 101 12.70 5.26 -4.48
CA VAL A 101 11.25 5.08 -4.56
C VAL A 101 10.56 6.43 -4.36
N SER A 102 9.88 6.91 -5.40
CA SER A 102 9.01 8.09 -5.35
C SER A 102 7.56 7.65 -5.16
N MET A 103 6.82 8.35 -4.31
CA MET A 103 5.40 8.08 -4.08
C MET A 103 4.61 9.38 -4.11
N ASN A 104 3.43 9.33 -4.70
CA ASN A 104 2.41 10.37 -4.60
C ASN A 104 1.09 9.74 -4.18
N VAL A 105 0.47 10.28 -3.15
CA VAL A 105 -0.87 9.89 -2.70
C VAL A 105 -1.78 11.09 -2.82
N SER A 106 -2.95 10.90 -3.42
CA SER A 106 -3.95 11.94 -3.64
C SER A 106 -5.32 11.42 -3.22
N ASN A 107 -5.90 12.05 -2.22
CA ASN A 107 -7.28 11.85 -1.80
C ASN A 107 -8.17 12.84 -2.54
N PHE A 108 -9.18 12.32 -3.23
CA PHE A 108 -10.10 13.12 -4.03
C PHE A 108 -11.45 13.27 -3.34
N ASN A 109 -11.94 14.50 -3.25
CA ASN A 109 -13.24 14.86 -2.71
C ASN A 109 -14.07 15.48 -3.84
N SER A 110 -15.17 14.84 -4.22
CA SER A 110 -16.18 15.45 -5.09
C SER A 110 -17.04 16.44 -4.33
N VAL A 111 -17.37 16.12 -3.07
CA VAL A 111 -18.17 16.95 -2.14
C VAL A 111 -17.68 16.71 -0.71
N GLY A 112 -17.57 17.78 0.09
CA GLY A 112 -17.27 17.68 1.52
C GLY A 112 -15.80 17.39 1.86
N GLU A 113 -15.56 17.00 3.11
CA GLU A 113 -14.23 16.78 3.68
C GLU A 113 -13.79 15.32 3.65
N ARG A 114 -14.72 14.36 3.50
CA ARG A 114 -14.41 12.94 3.36
C ARG A 114 -14.07 12.62 1.89
N PRO A 115 -12.90 12.04 1.59
CA PRO A 115 -12.59 11.65 0.22
C PRO A 115 -13.50 10.55 -0.28
N ASP A 116 -13.78 10.59 -1.58
CA ASP A 116 -14.49 9.54 -2.32
C ASP A 116 -13.53 8.45 -2.78
N ALA A 117 -12.27 8.82 -3.07
CA ALA A 117 -11.25 7.90 -3.56
C ALA A 117 -9.85 8.31 -3.12
N THR A 118 -8.98 7.31 -3.05
CA THR A 118 -7.53 7.47 -2.85
C THR A 118 -6.82 6.98 -4.10
N MET A 119 -5.97 7.81 -4.68
CA MET A 119 -5.10 7.49 -5.81
C MET A 119 -3.65 7.48 -5.33
N ILE A 120 -2.91 6.44 -5.68
CA ILE A 120 -1.51 6.27 -5.33
C ILE A 120 -0.72 6.05 -6.61
N ASN A 121 0.31 6.85 -6.80
CA ASN A 121 1.30 6.65 -7.82
C ASN A 121 2.61 6.23 -7.13
N VAL A 122 3.25 5.17 -7.59
CA VAL A 122 4.55 4.70 -7.08
C VAL A 122 5.50 4.61 -8.25
N GLY A 123 6.69 5.19 -8.11
CA GLY A 123 7.77 5.09 -9.07
C GLY A 123 9.00 4.49 -8.41
N VAL A 124 9.66 3.53 -9.05
CA VAL A 124 10.92 2.94 -8.60
C VAL A 124 11.97 3.20 -9.66
N GLN A 125 13.10 3.79 -9.25
CA GLN A 125 14.29 3.92 -10.08
C GLN A 125 15.41 3.04 -9.52
N ASP A 126 15.94 2.14 -10.35
CA ASP A 126 17.19 1.43 -10.03
C ASP A 126 18.38 2.35 -10.34
N ASN A 127 19.12 2.74 -9.31
CA ASN A 127 20.26 3.65 -9.40
C ASN A 127 21.49 3.00 -10.06
N THR A 128 21.50 1.68 -10.24
CA THR A 128 22.57 0.93 -10.90
C THR A 128 22.38 0.91 -12.41
N THR A 129 21.16 0.61 -12.85
CA THR A 129 20.82 0.46 -14.27
C THR A 129 20.20 1.71 -14.89
N GLY A 130 19.64 2.59 -14.06
CA GLY A 130 18.82 3.72 -14.48
C GLY A 130 17.40 3.34 -14.92
N ALA A 131 17.01 2.07 -14.80
CA ALA A 131 15.67 1.61 -15.14
C ALA A 131 14.63 2.24 -14.22
N ILE A 132 13.46 2.56 -14.79
CA ILE A 132 12.34 3.17 -14.08
C ILE A 132 11.09 2.31 -14.33
N ASP A 133 10.36 2.03 -13.25
CA ASP A 133 9.00 1.47 -13.28
C ASP A 133 8.04 2.39 -12.52
N GLU A 134 6.88 2.67 -13.09
CA GLU A 134 5.85 3.54 -12.52
C GLU A 134 4.50 2.80 -12.52
N GLN A 135 3.84 2.76 -11.36
CA GLN A 135 2.55 2.11 -11.17
C GLN A 135 1.52 3.10 -10.63
N HIS A 136 0.29 2.93 -11.12
CA HIS A 136 -0.88 3.73 -10.75
C HIS A 136 -1.92 2.82 -10.09
N ILE A 137 -2.31 3.17 -8.87
CA ILE A 137 -3.22 2.38 -8.03
C ILE A 137 -4.33 3.32 -7.55
N SER A 138 -5.57 2.83 -7.48
CA SER A 138 -6.66 3.62 -6.92
C SER A 138 -7.66 2.77 -6.15
N PHE A 139 -8.25 3.36 -5.11
CA PHE A 139 -9.25 2.74 -4.25
C PHE A 139 -10.45 3.67 -4.11
N GLN A 140 -11.65 3.10 -4.14
CA GLN A 140 -12.84 3.81 -3.69
C GLN A 140 -12.86 3.81 -2.17
N ASN A 141 -13.11 4.97 -1.56
CA ASN A 141 -13.20 5.12 -0.11
C ASN A 141 -14.58 4.66 0.42
N ALA A 142 -15.02 3.49 -0.02
CA ALA A 142 -16.24 2.82 0.43
C ALA A 142 -15.87 1.54 1.18
N SER A 143 -16.72 1.09 2.10
CA SER A 143 -16.50 -0.21 2.74
C SER A 143 -16.62 -1.34 1.72
N HIS A 144 -15.86 -2.43 1.89
CA HIS A 144 -15.98 -3.59 1.00
C HIS A 144 -17.41 -4.16 0.97
N GLU A 145 -18.16 -4.08 2.07
CA GLU A 145 -19.59 -4.44 2.11
C GLU A 145 -20.44 -3.53 1.22
N MET A 146 -20.20 -2.22 1.26
CA MET A 146 -20.89 -1.26 0.40
C MET A 146 -20.53 -1.49 -1.08
N GLN A 147 -19.25 -1.73 -1.37
CA GLN A 147 -18.79 -2.07 -2.71
C GLN A 147 -19.43 -3.36 -3.22
N GLN A 148 -19.51 -4.41 -2.38
CA GLN A 148 -20.19 -5.65 -2.74
C GLN A 148 -21.68 -5.40 -3.04
N SER A 149 -22.35 -4.55 -2.26
CA SER A 149 -23.75 -4.21 -2.52
C SER A 149 -23.95 -3.50 -3.87
N TRP A 150 -22.97 -2.70 -4.31
CA TRP A 150 -23.00 -2.07 -5.64
C TRP A 150 -22.79 -3.10 -6.74
N ASN A 151 -21.85 -4.03 -6.56
CA ASN A 151 -21.63 -5.14 -7.49
C ASN A 151 -22.89 -6.02 -7.62
N ASP A 152 -23.53 -6.36 -6.49
CA ASP A 152 -24.76 -7.14 -6.49
C ASP A 152 -25.92 -6.40 -7.17
N THR A 153 -25.99 -5.07 -7.01
CA THR A 153 -27.00 -4.23 -7.65
C THR A 153 -26.76 -4.13 -9.16
N ALA A 154 -25.51 -3.94 -9.59
CA ALA A 154 -25.13 -3.90 -11.00
C ALA A 154 -25.45 -5.23 -11.68
N ASN A 155 -25.08 -6.35 -11.06
CA ASN A 155 -25.37 -7.70 -11.55
C ASN A 155 -26.88 -7.98 -11.65
N GLN A 156 -27.67 -7.48 -10.70
CA GLN A 156 -29.14 -7.59 -10.77
C GLN A 156 -29.73 -6.73 -11.89
N ALA A 157 -29.23 -5.50 -12.07
CA ALA A 157 -29.69 -4.62 -13.14
C ALA A 157 -29.36 -5.21 -14.53
N ASP A 158 -28.18 -5.80 -14.69
CA ASP A 158 -27.75 -6.49 -15.90
C ASP A 158 -28.67 -7.68 -16.23
N GLN A 159 -29.08 -8.46 -15.23
CA GLN A 159 -30.04 -9.55 -15.43
C GLN A 159 -31.46 -9.11 -15.81
N THR A 160 -31.75 -7.80 -15.77
CA THR A 160 -33.05 -7.22 -16.10
C THR A 160 -33.08 -6.48 -17.43
N VAL A 161 -32.17 -6.79 -18.37
CA VAL A 161 -32.25 -6.27 -19.76
C VAL A 161 -33.68 -6.37 -20.26
N ASP A 162 -34.28 -5.21 -20.49
CA ASP A 162 -35.68 -5.09 -20.88
C ASP A 162 -35.89 -5.77 -22.24
N SER A 163 -36.65 -6.85 -22.26
CA SER A 163 -36.94 -7.61 -23.49
C SER A 163 -37.65 -6.75 -24.56
N SER A 164 -38.21 -5.60 -24.20
CA SER A 164 -38.75 -4.61 -25.13
C SER A 164 -37.66 -3.95 -26.00
N GLN A 165 -36.40 -3.98 -25.59
CA GLN A 165 -35.25 -3.55 -26.41
C GLN A 165 -35.07 -4.44 -27.65
N ASN A 166 -35.53 -5.69 -27.60
CA ASN A 166 -35.51 -6.63 -28.71
C ASN A 166 -36.77 -6.51 -29.61
N ALA A 167 -37.67 -5.57 -29.33
CA ALA A 167 -38.90 -5.41 -30.09
C ALA A 167 -38.60 -4.96 -31.53
N GLY A 168 -38.93 -5.83 -32.49
CA GLY A 168 -38.70 -5.58 -33.92
C GLY A 168 -37.35 -6.10 -34.45
N MET A 169 -36.56 -6.78 -33.62
CA MET A 169 -35.37 -7.52 -34.03
C MET A 169 -35.72 -8.99 -34.26
N THR A 170 -35.11 -9.61 -35.27
CA THR A 170 -35.16 -11.07 -35.45
C THR A 170 -34.16 -11.76 -34.52
N ASP A 171 -34.35 -13.06 -34.24
CA ASP A 171 -33.42 -13.83 -33.40
C ASP A 171 -31.97 -13.73 -33.90
N GLU A 172 -31.75 -13.77 -35.22
CA GLU A 172 -30.42 -13.56 -35.84
C GLU A 172 -29.86 -12.14 -35.60
N GLN A 173 -30.70 -11.11 -35.56
CA GLN A 173 -30.26 -9.75 -35.26
C GLN A 173 -29.95 -9.55 -33.78
N ILE A 174 -30.68 -10.25 -32.90
CA ILE A 174 -30.42 -10.28 -31.46
C ILE A 174 -29.11 -11.02 -31.20
N ASP A 175 -28.87 -12.16 -31.85
CA ASP A 175 -27.62 -12.91 -31.72
C ASP A 175 -26.43 -12.11 -32.25
N ILE A 176 -26.55 -11.46 -33.41
CA ILE A 176 -25.50 -10.57 -33.94
C ILE A 176 -25.28 -9.36 -33.02
N ALA A 177 -26.33 -8.79 -32.43
CA ALA A 177 -26.20 -7.69 -31.49
C ALA A 177 -25.52 -8.13 -30.19
N ASN A 178 -25.89 -9.28 -29.63
CA ASN A 178 -25.24 -9.85 -28.45
C ASN A 178 -23.78 -10.26 -28.73
N ASP A 179 -23.47 -10.76 -29.93
CA ASP A 179 -22.11 -11.08 -30.36
C ASP A 179 -21.27 -9.79 -30.56
N LEU A 180 -21.88 -8.71 -31.08
CA LEU A 180 -21.23 -7.39 -31.20
C LEU A 180 -21.08 -6.65 -29.87
N CYS A 181 -22.03 -6.81 -28.94
CA CYS A 181 -21.99 -6.24 -27.59
C CYS A 181 -21.13 -7.08 -26.64
N GLY A 182 -21.04 -8.39 -26.87
CA GLY A 182 -20.20 -9.36 -26.16
C GLY A 182 -18.79 -9.48 -26.73
N ALA A 183 -18.48 -8.86 -27.87
CA ALA A 183 -17.11 -8.71 -28.38
C ALA A 183 -16.24 -7.78 -27.50
N GLU A 184 -16.79 -7.23 -26.40
CA GLU A 184 -16.02 -6.60 -25.34
C GLU A 184 -15.49 -7.60 -24.30
N ASP A 185 -15.63 -8.92 -24.48
CA ASP A 185 -14.83 -9.92 -23.75
C ASP A 185 -13.32 -9.79 -24.05
N ASP A 186 -12.96 -9.01 -25.08
CA ASP A 186 -11.59 -8.57 -25.39
C ASP A 186 -11.24 -7.18 -24.80
N VAL A 187 -12.17 -6.52 -24.11
CA VAL A 187 -11.76 -5.58 -23.06
C VAL A 187 -11.23 -6.49 -21.97
N ASP A 188 -9.91 -6.62 -21.94
CA ASP A 188 -9.19 -7.24 -20.87
C ASP A 188 -9.68 -6.65 -19.54
N ASP A 189 -10.63 -7.35 -18.93
CA ASP A 189 -11.13 -7.14 -17.58
C ASP A 189 -10.00 -7.34 -16.54
N ARG A 190 -8.72 -7.41 -16.94
CA ARG A 190 -7.64 -6.88 -16.08
C ARG A 190 -7.92 -5.47 -15.57
N LEU A 191 -8.84 -4.70 -16.16
CA LEU A 191 -9.34 -3.47 -15.55
C LEU A 191 -10.78 -3.56 -14.98
N GLY A 192 -11.45 -4.71 -15.06
CA GLY A 192 -12.80 -4.96 -14.58
C GLY A 192 -12.84 -6.00 -13.46
N SER A 193 -13.38 -5.67 -12.30
CA SER A 193 -13.64 -6.59 -11.16
C SER A 193 -12.44 -7.12 -10.34
N GLY A 194 -11.20 -6.85 -10.76
CA GLY A 194 -9.99 -7.21 -10.01
C GLY A 194 -9.66 -6.26 -8.85
N TRP A 195 -10.33 -6.38 -7.70
CA TRP A 195 -9.73 -5.96 -6.42
C TRP A 195 -8.74 -7.02 -5.89
N GLU A 196 -8.33 -7.94 -6.75
CA GLU A 196 -7.18 -8.79 -6.47
C GLU A 196 -5.92 -7.97 -6.66
N HIS A 197 -5.23 -7.83 -5.53
CA HIS A 197 -3.83 -7.50 -5.41
C HIS A 197 -3.00 -7.94 -6.64
N THR A 198 -2.56 -6.98 -7.44
CA THR A 198 -1.36 -7.20 -8.24
C THR A 198 -0.16 -6.96 -7.34
N ASP A 199 0.63 -7.99 -7.12
CA ASP A 199 1.99 -7.80 -6.62
C ASP A 199 2.70 -6.83 -7.56
N PHE A 200 3.50 -5.91 -7.00
CA PHE A 200 4.32 -5.02 -7.81
C PHE A 200 5.21 -5.90 -8.69
N ASP A 201 5.17 -5.74 -10.02
CA ASP A 201 6.02 -6.54 -10.89
C ASP A 201 7.49 -6.14 -10.71
N THR A 202 8.17 -6.80 -9.77
CA THR A 202 9.60 -6.62 -9.53
C THR A 202 10.46 -7.50 -10.43
N SER A 203 9.88 -8.22 -11.40
CA SER A 203 10.65 -9.15 -12.25
C SER A 203 11.74 -8.43 -13.05
N PHE A 204 11.54 -7.14 -13.37
CA PHE A 204 12.57 -6.33 -14.03
C PHE A 204 13.79 -6.04 -13.14
N LEU A 205 13.65 -6.07 -11.80
CA LEU A 205 14.75 -5.91 -10.84
C LEU A 205 15.62 -7.17 -10.74
N ASP A 206 15.07 -8.34 -11.07
CA ASP A 206 15.77 -9.63 -11.03
C ASP A 206 16.55 -9.93 -12.32
N ALA A 207 16.16 -9.29 -13.43
CA ALA A 207 16.78 -9.50 -14.75
C ALA A 207 18.25 -9.03 -14.86
N GLY A 208 18.80 -8.40 -13.82
CA GLY A 208 20.16 -7.84 -13.79
C GLY A 208 21.20 -8.64 -13.01
N ILE A 209 20.84 -9.68 -12.25
CA ILE A 209 21.81 -10.52 -11.54
C ILE A 209 22.24 -11.66 -12.45
N THR A 210 23.00 -11.34 -13.50
CA THR A 210 23.77 -12.38 -14.20
C THR A 210 24.84 -12.86 -13.23
N GLU A 211 24.66 -14.06 -12.68
CA GLU A 211 25.70 -14.78 -11.95
C GLU A 211 26.96 -14.83 -12.81
N SER A 212 27.96 -14.02 -12.48
CA SER A 212 29.30 -14.21 -13.03
C SER A 212 29.90 -15.41 -12.31
N GLU A 213 29.75 -16.58 -12.93
CA GLU A 213 30.43 -17.82 -12.59
C GLU A 213 31.93 -17.56 -12.32
N ALA A 214 32.34 -17.69 -11.06
CA ALA A 214 33.74 -17.84 -10.72
C ALA A 214 34.17 -19.28 -11.05
N PRO A 215 35.26 -19.50 -11.81
CA PRO A 215 35.65 -20.85 -12.19
C PRO A 215 36.23 -21.59 -10.99
N ALA A 216 35.62 -22.74 -10.71
CA ALA A 216 36.11 -23.75 -9.79
C ALA A 216 37.54 -24.19 -10.13
N SER A 217 38.39 -24.30 -9.12
CA SER A 217 39.67 -25.01 -9.21
C SER A 217 39.90 -25.83 -7.94
N ALA A 218 39.61 -27.11 -8.06
CA ALA A 218 40.31 -28.28 -7.53
C ALA A 218 40.60 -28.41 -6.02
N GLU A 219 39.76 -29.26 -5.41
CA GLU A 219 40.01 -30.28 -4.38
C GLU A 219 41.47 -30.73 -4.10
N VAL A 220 41.87 -30.75 -2.82
CA VAL A 220 42.71 -31.79 -2.16
C VAL A 220 42.58 -31.64 -0.63
N SER A 221 41.87 -32.52 0.07
CA SER A 221 42.29 -33.79 0.70
C SER A 221 42.88 -33.68 2.12
N SER A 222 42.11 -34.22 3.08
CA SER A 222 42.47 -35.02 4.27
C SER A 222 43.31 -34.42 5.41
N GLY A 223 42.77 -34.51 6.63
CA GLY A 223 43.55 -34.51 7.87
C GLY A 223 42.67 -34.48 9.12
N GLU A 224 42.28 -35.65 9.63
CA GLU A 224 41.67 -35.84 10.95
C GLU A 224 42.66 -35.47 12.07
N SER A 225 42.21 -34.81 13.14
CA SER A 225 42.80 -35.00 14.47
C SER A 225 41.83 -34.63 15.59
N GLU A 226 41.56 -35.62 16.45
CA GLU A 226 40.82 -35.52 17.70
C GLU A 226 41.47 -34.56 18.70
N GLY A 227 40.64 -33.99 19.58
CA GLY A 227 41.10 -33.20 20.72
C GLY A 227 39.95 -32.90 21.68
N ALA A 228 39.67 -33.84 22.57
CA ALA A 228 38.82 -33.64 23.74
C ALA A 228 39.45 -32.66 24.74
N SER A 229 38.64 -31.81 25.37
CA SER A 229 38.85 -31.42 26.77
C SER A 229 37.57 -30.84 27.37
N GLU A 230 37.10 -31.49 28.43
CA GLU A 230 36.10 -31.02 29.36
C GLU A 230 36.61 -29.81 30.18
N GLY A 231 35.68 -28.99 30.66
CA GLY A 231 35.95 -27.89 31.59
C GLY A 231 34.67 -27.34 32.20
N VAL A 232 34.32 -27.88 33.36
CA VAL A 232 33.20 -27.55 34.24
C VAL A 232 33.49 -26.31 35.09
N GLY A 233 32.43 -25.57 35.45
CA GLY A 233 32.30 -24.76 36.67
C GLY A 233 32.53 -23.25 36.48
N GLU A 234 31.87 -22.33 37.17
CA GLU A 234 30.89 -22.36 38.25
C GLU A 234 30.30 -20.94 38.36
N ASP A 235 29.11 -20.87 38.97
CA ASP A 235 28.40 -19.75 39.59
C ASP A 235 29.07 -18.36 39.72
N ASN A 236 28.27 -17.31 39.52
CA ASN A 236 28.01 -16.41 40.64
C ASN A 236 26.66 -15.68 40.56
N SER A 237 25.92 -15.84 41.64
CA SER A 237 24.71 -15.15 42.04
C SER A 237 25.01 -13.72 42.52
N GLY A 238 24.02 -12.84 42.39
CA GLY A 238 24.08 -11.46 42.85
C GLY A 238 22.69 -10.93 43.16
N GLU A 239 22.22 -11.31 44.35
CA GLU A 239 20.96 -10.91 44.96
C GLU A 239 21.14 -9.61 45.76
N GLY A 240 20.09 -8.78 45.83
CA GLY A 240 19.95 -7.67 46.77
C GLY A 240 19.49 -6.37 46.09
N GLY A 241 18.40 -5.70 46.46
CA GLY A 241 17.50 -5.86 47.59
C GLY A 241 16.95 -4.48 48.00
N SER A 242 15.62 -4.40 48.10
CA SER A 242 14.82 -3.64 49.07
C SER A 242 14.80 -2.09 49.12
N GLY A 243 13.58 -1.57 49.31
CA GLY A 243 13.24 -0.30 49.99
C GLY A 243 12.73 0.80 49.06
N GLY A 244 11.54 1.40 49.22
CA GLY A 244 10.55 1.33 50.29
C GLY A 244 9.29 2.12 49.91
N GLU A 245 8.25 1.89 50.69
CA GLU A 245 6.98 2.63 50.76
C GLU A 245 7.23 4.12 51.06
N ASP A 246 6.35 5.04 50.62
CA ASP A 246 5.76 6.15 51.44
C ASP A 246 4.91 7.11 50.55
N ASP A 247 3.59 7.02 50.76
CA ASP A 247 2.62 8.08 51.10
C ASP A 247 2.59 9.44 50.37
N GLY A 248 1.39 9.86 49.97
CA GLY A 248 1.14 11.27 49.63
C GLY A 248 -0.23 11.60 49.05
N LEU A 249 -1.27 11.54 49.88
CA LEU A 249 -2.55 12.23 49.64
C LEU A 249 -2.33 13.75 49.55
N GLY A 250 -3.03 14.44 48.66
CA GLY A 250 -3.01 15.90 48.60
C GLY A 250 -4.05 16.48 47.64
N GLU A 251 -5.26 16.68 48.19
CA GLU A 251 -6.35 17.63 47.85
C GLU A 251 -6.91 17.73 46.41
#